data_AF-A0A1I3F4N5-F1
#
_entry.id   AF-A0A1I3F4N5-F1
#
_cell.length_a   1.000
_cell.length_b   1.000
_cell.length_c   1.000
_cell.angle_alpha   90.00
_cell.angle_beta   90.00
_cell.angle_gamma   90.00
#
_symmetry.space_group_name_H-M   'P 1'
#
loop_
_entity.id
_entity.type
_entity.pdbx_description
1 polymer ?
#
loop_
_entity_poly.entity_id
_entity_poly.type
_entity_poly.pdbx_seq_one_letter_code
_entity_poly.pdbx_strand_id
1 'polypeptide(L)'
;MSFADNLMELRKLNNLSQEDIAEKIGVSRQTLSKYETGESLPDIERCKMLADLFGVTMDDLISYEKNDSDNLGCVIPPKGKHIFGMVKVGDKGQIVIPAKARKLFDIKTGDNLIVLGDEFKGIALIKEAGLLGLINSAKERKME
;
A
#
# COMPACT_ATOMS: atom_id res chain seq x y z
N MET A 1 -3.40 -16.73 2.79
CA MET A 1 -4.55 -16.31 1.96
C MET A 1 -4.13 -16.43 0.51
N SER A 2 -5.05 -16.79 -0.37
CA SER A 2 -4.78 -16.90 -1.80
C SER A 2 -5.15 -15.60 -2.53
N PHE A 3 -4.64 -15.41 -3.75
CA PHE A 3 -5.08 -14.34 -4.66
C PHE A 3 -6.61 -14.21 -4.74
N ALA A 4 -7.32 -15.35 -4.73
CA ALA A 4 -8.78 -15.39 -4.79
C ALA A 4 -9.44 -14.72 -3.57
N ASP A 5 -8.90 -14.96 -2.37
CA ASP A 5 -9.36 -14.34 -1.13
C ASP A 5 -9.16 -12.82 -1.16
N ASN A 6 -7.97 -12.39 -1.60
CA ASN A 6 -7.58 -10.98 -1.73
C ASN A 6 -8.49 -10.23 -2.72
N LEU A 7 -8.75 -10.83 -3.88
CA LEU A 7 -9.65 -10.28 -4.89
C LEU A 7 -11.08 -10.11 -4.35
N MET A 8 -11.60 -11.13 -3.67
CA MET A 8 -12.94 -11.09 -3.09
C MET A 8 -13.06 -10.04 -1.99
N GLU A 9 -12.03 -9.88 -1.15
CA GLU A 9 -12.00 -8.87 -0.09
C GLU A 9 -11.97 -7.45 -0.66
N LEU A 10 -11.12 -7.19 -1.65
CA LEU A 10 -11.05 -5.90 -2.34
C LEU A 10 -12.36 -5.54 -3.03
N ARG A 11 -13.03 -6.50 -3.67
CA ARG A 11 -14.35 -6.31 -4.27
C ARG A 11 -15.38 -5.87 -3.22
N LYS A 12 -15.44 -6.59 -2.09
CA LYS A 12 -16.39 -6.31 -1.00
C LYS A 12 -16.15 -4.94 -0.38
N LEU A 13 -14.88 -4.56 -0.15
CA LEU A 13 -14.53 -3.25 0.39
C LEU A 13 -14.95 -2.09 -0.52
N ASN A 14 -14.85 -2.29 -1.84
CA ASN A 14 -15.24 -1.30 -2.83
C ASN A 14 -16.75 -1.35 -3.17
N ASN A 15 -17.53 -2.22 -2.51
CA ASN A 15 -18.95 -2.43 -2.77
C ASN A 15 -19.27 -2.73 -4.25
N LEU A 16 -18.38 -3.45 -4.94
CA LEU A 16 -18.57 -3.83 -6.35
C LEU A 16 -19.18 -5.23 -6.48
N SER A 17 -20.02 -5.40 -7.50
CA SER A 17 -20.49 -6.73 -7.91
C SER A 17 -19.42 -7.44 -8.75
N GLN A 18 -19.59 -8.75 -8.94
CA GLN A 18 -18.75 -9.51 -9.87
C GLN A 18 -18.95 -9.03 -11.32
N GLU A 19 -20.15 -8.57 -11.67
CA GLU A 19 -20.43 -8.06 -13.02
C GLU A 19 -19.67 -6.75 -13.26
N ASP A 20 -19.64 -5.85 -12.27
CA ASP A 20 -18.94 -4.56 -12.39
C ASP A 20 -17.44 -4.73 -12.64
N ILE A 21 -16.78 -5.65 -11.92
CA ILE A 21 -15.35 -5.90 -12.10
C ILE A 21 -15.11 -6.62 -13.42
N ALA A 22 -15.95 -7.59 -13.78
CA ALA A 22 -15.82 -8.35 -15.01
C ALA A 22 -15.91 -7.42 -16.24
N GLU A 23 -16.85 -6.47 -16.24
CA GLU A 23 -16.97 -5.46 -17.28
C GLU A 23 -15.74 -4.55 -17.34
N LYS A 24 -15.26 -4.05 -16.20
CA LYS A 24 -14.08 -3.17 -16.14
C LYS A 24 -12.79 -3.84 -16.61
N ILE A 25 -12.63 -5.13 -16.34
CA ILE A 25 -11.46 -5.90 -16.78
C ILE A 25 -11.73 -6.69 -18.06
N GLY A 26 -12.85 -6.47 -18.76
CA GLY A 26 -13.13 -7.07 -20.07
C GLY A 26 -13.21 -8.60 -20.09
N VAL A 27 -13.74 -9.22 -19.03
CA VAL A 27 -13.96 -10.68 -18.95
C VAL A 27 -15.43 -11.00 -18.68
N SER A 28 -15.82 -12.26 -18.85
CA SER A 28 -17.16 -12.69 -18.46
C SER A 28 -17.30 -12.77 -16.94
N ARG A 29 -18.51 -12.55 -16.41
CA ARG A 29 -18.80 -12.77 -14.98
C ARG A 29 -18.38 -14.17 -14.51
N GLN A 30 -18.59 -15.19 -15.35
CA GLN A 30 -18.19 -16.56 -15.05
C GLN A 30 -16.66 -16.68 -14.87
N THR A 31 -15.88 -16.00 -15.72
CA THR A 31 -14.43 -15.92 -15.60
C THR A 31 -14.01 -15.28 -14.28
N LEU A 32 -14.61 -14.15 -13.90
CA LEU A 32 -14.32 -13.52 -12.62
C LEU A 32 -14.69 -14.42 -11.43
N SER A 33 -15.82 -15.12 -11.50
CA SER A 33 -16.20 -16.08 -10.47
C SER A 33 -15.15 -17.17 -10.30
N LYS A 34 -14.55 -17.67 -11.39
CA LYS A 34 -13.46 -18.65 -11.34
C LYS A 34 -12.17 -18.08 -10.73
N TYR A 35 -11.93 -16.78 -10.89
CA TYR A 35 -10.82 -16.10 -10.21
C TYR A 35 -11.07 -16.03 -8.70
N GLU A 36 -12.29 -15.69 -8.28
CA GLU A 36 -12.66 -15.62 -6.86
C GLU A 36 -12.80 -16.98 -6.18
N THR A 37 -12.99 -18.08 -6.92
CA THR A 37 -12.98 -19.45 -6.38
C THR A 37 -11.61 -20.13 -6.45
N GLY A 38 -10.63 -19.51 -7.11
CA GLY A 38 -9.29 -20.08 -7.30
C GLY A 38 -9.23 -21.19 -8.36
N GLU A 39 -10.29 -21.41 -9.14
CA GLU A 39 -10.34 -22.38 -10.24
C GLU A 39 -9.49 -21.95 -11.45
N SER A 40 -9.27 -20.64 -11.61
CA SER A 40 -8.39 -20.09 -12.64
C SER A 40 -7.67 -18.85 -12.15
N LEU A 41 -6.56 -18.50 -12.79
CA LEU A 41 -5.81 -17.29 -12.50
C LEU A 41 -5.93 -16.32 -13.68
N PRO A 42 -5.97 -15.00 -13.42
CA PRO A 42 -5.87 -14.00 -14.47
C PRO A 42 -4.48 -14.01 -15.10
N ASP A 43 -4.40 -13.56 -16.34
CA ASP A 43 -3.10 -13.22 -16.94
C ASP A 43 -2.50 -11.95 -16.31
N ILE A 44 -1.26 -11.64 -16.69
CA ILE A 44 -0.53 -10.48 -16.15
C ILE A 44 -1.24 -9.15 -16.47
N GLU A 45 -1.89 -9.05 -17.64
CA GLU A 45 -2.59 -7.84 -18.06
C GLU A 45 -3.82 -7.58 -17.20
N ARG A 46 -4.64 -8.61 -16.96
CA ARG A 46 -5.81 -8.55 -16.07
C ARG A 46 -5.39 -8.32 -14.62
N CYS A 47 -4.30 -8.93 -14.16
CA CYS A 47 -3.74 -8.65 -12.84
C CYS A 47 -3.41 -7.16 -12.68
N LYS A 48 -2.79 -6.56 -13.70
CA LYS A 48 -2.48 -5.13 -13.70
C LYS A 48 -3.76 -4.29 -13.68
N MET A 49 -4.75 -4.62 -14.51
CA MET A 49 -6.04 -3.90 -14.52
C MET A 49 -6.75 -3.98 -13.16
N LEU A 50 -6.73 -5.14 -12.50
CA LEU A 50 -7.28 -5.32 -11.15
C LEU A 50 -6.54 -4.47 -10.12
N ALA A 51 -5.20 -4.48 -10.15
CA ALA A 51 -4.39 -3.69 -9.24
C ALA A 51 -4.65 -2.18 -9.41
N ASP A 52 -4.75 -1.71 -10.65
CA ASP A 52 -5.06 -0.31 -10.96
C ASP A 52 -6.52 0.04 -10.57
N LEU A 53 -7.47 -0.87 -10.78
CA LEU A 53 -8.88 -0.69 -10.40
C LEU A 53 -9.05 -0.50 -8.89
N PHE A 54 -8.37 -1.32 -8.08
CA PHE A 54 -8.46 -1.24 -6.63
C PHE A 54 -7.46 -0.27 -6.01
N GLY A 55 -6.57 0.31 -6.84
CA GLY A 55 -5.53 1.22 -6.37
C GLY A 55 -4.57 0.53 -5.39
N VAL A 56 -4.19 -0.72 -5.66
CA VAL A 56 -3.23 -1.52 -4.87
C VAL A 56 -2.04 -1.90 -5.74
N THR A 57 -0.99 -2.50 -5.18
CA THR A 57 0.08 -3.07 -6.00
C THR A 57 -0.29 -4.48 -6.47
N MET A 58 0.29 -4.90 -7.60
CA MET A 58 0.09 -6.27 -8.10
C MET A 58 0.66 -7.31 -7.11
N ASP A 59 1.79 -7.01 -6.47
CA ASP A 59 2.39 -7.87 -5.46
C ASP A 59 1.47 -8.05 -4.25
N ASP A 60 0.86 -6.96 -3.76
CA ASP A 60 -0.10 -7.04 -2.65
C ASP A 60 -1.37 -7.78 -3.07
N LEU A 61 -1.86 -7.57 -4.29
CA LEU A 61 -3.03 -8.31 -4.79
C LEU A 61 -2.77 -9.84 -4.78
N ILE A 62 -1.57 -10.27 -5.16
CA ILE A 62 -1.23 -11.69 -5.33
C ILE A 62 -0.79 -12.34 -4.00
N SER A 63 0.04 -11.67 -3.22
CA SER A 63 0.80 -12.28 -2.12
C SER A 63 0.54 -11.67 -0.74
N TYR A 64 -0.46 -10.79 -0.59
CA TYR A 64 -0.73 -10.18 0.71
C TYR A 64 -1.28 -11.21 1.72
N GLU A 65 -0.59 -11.33 2.85
CA GLU A 65 -0.99 -12.19 3.96
C GLU A 65 -1.48 -11.35 5.15
N LYS A 66 -2.80 -11.27 5.33
CA LYS A 66 -3.43 -10.49 6.40
C LYS A 66 -2.98 -10.87 7.82
N ASN A 67 -2.59 -12.13 8.02
CA ASN A 67 -2.18 -12.66 9.32
C ASN A 67 -0.70 -12.42 9.64
N ASP A 68 0.07 -11.76 8.75
CA ASP A 68 1.43 -11.37 9.09
C ASP A 68 1.39 -10.33 10.22
N SER A 69 2.28 -10.51 11.20
CA SER A 69 2.44 -9.61 12.36
C SER A 69 2.68 -8.16 11.95
N ASP A 70 3.25 -7.95 10.76
CA ASP A 70 3.51 -6.62 10.21
C ASP A 70 2.26 -5.93 9.66
N ASN A 71 1.23 -6.68 9.28
CA ASN A 71 0.04 -6.17 8.61
C ASN A 71 -1.07 -5.74 9.56
N LEU A 72 -0.89 -5.92 10.89
CA LEU A 72 -1.85 -5.48 11.93
C LEU A 72 -3.29 -6.01 11.73
N GLY A 73 -3.47 -7.10 10.96
CA GLY A 73 -4.79 -7.57 10.55
C GLY A 73 -5.52 -6.60 9.60
N CYS A 74 -4.85 -5.57 9.10
CA CYS A 74 -5.38 -4.63 8.13
C CYS A 74 -5.55 -5.29 6.77
N VAL A 75 -6.53 -4.79 6.03
CA VAL A 75 -6.77 -5.19 4.64
C VAL A 75 -5.67 -4.62 3.75
N ILE A 76 -5.53 -5.16 2.54
CA ILE A 76 -4.52 -4.77 1.55
C ILE A 76 -4.39 -3.25 1.47
N PRO A 77 -3.19 -2.68 1.71
CA PRO A 77 -3.02 -1.24 1.74
C PRO A 77 -3.15 -0.65 0.33
N PRO A 78 -3.64 0.59 0.21
CA PRO A 78 -3.65 1.27 -1.07
C PRO A 78 -2.20 1.55 -1.52
N LYS A 79 -2.03 1.65 -2.83
CA LYS A 79 -0.76 1.87 -3.54
C LYS A 79 0.01 3.03 -2.91
N GLY A 80 1.26 2.74 -2.54
CA GLY A 80 2.18 3.71 -1.94
C GLY A 80 1.98 3.95 -0.44
N LYS A 81 0.97 3.33 0.20
CA LYS A 81 0.84 3.32 1.66
C LYS A 81 1.31 1.98 2.20
N HIS A 82 2.04 2.02 3.30
CA HIS A 82 2.64 0.81 3.89
C HIS A 82 2.51 0.86 5.40
N ILE A 83 2.26 -0.31 5.99
CA ILE A 83 2.36 -0.57 7.42
C ILE A 83 3.63 -1.38 7.63
N PHE A 84 4.46 -0.98 8.59
CA PHE A 84 5.73 -1.67 8.89
C PHE A 84 5.71 -2.31 10.29
N GLY A 85 4.53 -2.75 10.72
CA GLY A 85 4.30 -3.28 12.07
C GLY A 85 4.33 -2.22 13.17
N MET A 86 4.27 -2.71 14.41
CA MET A 86 4.38 -1.89 15.61
C MET A 86 5.84 -1.80 16.07
N VAL A 87 6.25 -0.62 16.50
CA VAL A 87 7.56 -0.39 17.12
C VAL A 87 7.35 0.11 18.55
N LYS A 88 8.15 -0.40 19.48
CA LYS A 88 8.14 0.06 20.87
C LYS A 88 9.15 1.18 21.05
N VAL A 89 8.80 2.14 21.89
CA VAL A 89 9.71 3.21 22.32
C VAL A 89 10.63 2.65 23.39
N GLY A 90 11.94 2.81 23.20
CA GLY A 90 12.96 2.43 24.18
C GLY A 90 12.97 3.34 25.42
N ASP A 91 13.76 2.95 26.41
CA ASP A 91 13.99 3.67 27.67
C ASP A 91 14.40 5.14 27.50
N LYS A 92 15.14 5.45 26.44
CA LYS A 92 15.61 6.80 26.10
C LYS A 92 14.75 7.51 25.05
N GLY A 93 13.52 7.07 24.83
CA GLY A 93 12.64 7.64 23.80
C GLY A 93 13.02 7.25 22.37
N GLN A 94 13.91 6.27 22.20
CA GLN A 94 14.39 5.85 20.88
C GLN A 94 13.35 4.98 20.16
N ILE A 95 13.13 5.23 18.88
CA ILE A 95 12.27 4.42 18.02
C ILE A 95 13.14 3.76 16.94
N VAL A 96 13.03 2.45 16.81
CA VAL A 96 13.75 1.70 15.77
C VAL A 96 12.93 1.72 14.49
N ILE A 97 13.48 2.26 13.40
CA ILE A 97 12.83 2.20 12.09
C ILE A 97 12.98 0.77 11.52
N PRO A 98 11.87 0.06 11.22
CA PRO A 98 11.90 -1.31 10.71
C PRO A 98 12.77 -1.44 9.46
N ALA A 99 13.42 -2.59 9.28
CA ALA A 99 14.33 -2.82 8.15
C ALA A 99 13.63 -2.67 6.79
N LYS A 100 12.38 -3.14 6.68
CA LYS A 100 11.54 -2.97 5.47
C LYS A 100 11.35 -1.49 5.12
N ALA A 101 10.99 -0.65 6.11
CA ALA A 101 10.83 0.78 5.94
C ALA A 101 12.14 1.47 5.52
N ARG A 102 13.27 1.10 6.17
CA ARG A 102 14.59 1.65 5.82
C ARG A 102 14.98 1.35 4.38
N LYS A 103 14.72 0.13 3.90
CA LYS A 103 14.98 -0.26 2.50
C LYS A 103 14.08 0.52 1.53
N LEU A 104 12.79 0.60 1.82
CA LEU A 104 11.82 1.25 0.91
C LEU A 104 12.09 2.75 0.77
N PHE A 105 12.40 3.44 1.88
CA PHE A 105 12.64 4.89 1.90
C PHE A 105 14.13 5.27 1.80
N ASP A 106 15.01 4.31 1.47
CA ASP A 106 16.47 4.47 1.39
C ASP A 106 17.06 5.22 2.61
N ILE A 107 16.68 4.82 3.82
CA ILE A 107 17.18 5.44 5.07
C ILE A 107 18.44 4.70 5.51
N LYS A 108 19.56 5.42 5.55
CA LYS A 108 20.89 4.89 5.87
C LYS A 108 21.44 5.49 7.17
N THR A 109 22.40 4.81 7.76
CA THR A 109 23.13 5.34 8.92
C THR A 109 23.82 6.65 8.54
N GLY A 110 23.63 7.69 9.34
CA GLY A 110 24.16 9.03 9.08
C GLY A 110 23.20 9.95 8.32
N ASP A 111 22.05 9.46 7.85
CA ASP A 111 21.02 10.32 7.27
C ASP A 111 20.38 11.24 8.32
N ASN A 112 20.18 12.49 7.96
CA ASN A 112 19.36 13.43 8.75
C ASN A 112 17.87 13.22 8.41
N LEU A 113 17.08 12.98 9.45
CA LEU A 113 15.62 12.92 9.38
C LEU A 113 15.02 14.11 10.13
N ILE A 114 14.01 14.73 9.53
CA ILE A 114 13.22 15.78 10.15
C ILE A 114 12.00 15.13 10.79
N VAL A 115 11.78 15.45 12.06
CA VAL A 115 10.59 15.05 12.82
C VAL A 115 9.55 16.15 12.71
N LEU A 116 8.40 15.82 12.15
CA LEU A 116 7.23 16.69 12.05
C LEU A 116 6.18 16.23 13.06
N GLY A 117 5.37 17.16 13.58
CA GLY A 117 4.32 16.86 14.54
C GLY A 117 3.07 17.68 14.26
N ASP A 118 1.92 17.03 14.42
CA ASP A 118 0.59 17.62 14.45
C ASP A 118 -0.11 17.04 15.69
N GLU A 119 -0.63 17.90 16.57
CA GLU A 119 -1.19 17.48 17.87
C GLU A 119 -2.36 16.48 17.74
N PHE A 120 -3.06 16.50 16.61
CA PHE A 120 -4.21 15.62 16.36
C PHE A 120 -3.88 14.44 15.44
N LYS A 121 -2.81 14.53 14.63
CA LYS A 121 -2.43 13.47 13.68
C LYS A 121 -1.22 12.64 14.11
N GLY A 122 -0.43 13.13 15.06
CA GLY A 122 0.78 12.47 15.55
C GLY A 122 2.06 12.98 14.86
N ILE A 123 3.07 12.12 14.80
CA ILE A 123 4.40 12.46 14.28
C ILE A 123 4.66 11.85 12.91
N ALA A 124 5.46 12.53 12.10
CA ALA A 124 5.94 12.03 10.81
C ALA A 124 7.46 12.23 10.68
N LEU A 125 8.12 11.36 9.92
CA LEU A 125 9.54 11.43 9.61
C LEU A 125 9.72 11.66 8.11
N ILE A 126 10.54 12.65 7.75
CA ILE A 126 10.90 12.92 6.36
C ILE A 126 12.42 13.09 6.24
N LYS A 127 13.02 12.59 5.16
CA LYS A 127 14.43 12.88 4.86
C LYS A 127 14.61 14.37 4.54
N GLU A 128 15.69 14.96 5.04
CA GLU A 128 16.03 16.37 4.77
C GLU A 128 16.03 16.69 3.26
N ALA A 129 16.65 15.83 2.46
CA ALA A 129 16.70 15.98 1.00
C ALA A 129 15.31 15.99 0.33
N GLY A 130 14.37 15.20 0.86
CA GLY A 130 13.00 15.14 0.32
C GLY A 130 12.20 16.42 0.61
N LEU A 131 12.40 17.02 1.79
CA LEU A 131 11.72 18.26 2.16
C LEU A 131 12.17 19.44 1.29
N LEU A 132 13.47 19.55 0.98
CA LEU A 132 13.99 20.61 0.12
C LEU A 132 13.37 20.56 -1.29
N GLY A 133 13.20 19.36 -1.84
CA GLY A 133 12.53 19.18 -3.13
C GLY A 133 11.07 19.66 -3.10
N LEU A 134 10.33 19.37 -2.03
CA LEU A 134 8.95 19.82 -1.84
C LEU A 134 8.86 21.35 -1.70
N ILE A 135 9.74 21.96 -0.91
CA ILE A 135 9.75 23.41 -0.70
C ILE A 135 10.08 24.15 -2.01
N ASN A 136 11.03 23.64 -2.79
CA ASN A 136 11.39 24.25 -4.08
C ASN A 136 10.25 24.14 -5.08
N SER A 137 9.62 22.96 -5.17
CA SER A 137 8.45 22.75 -6.04
C SER A 137 7.26 23.64 -5.66
N ALA A 138 7.08 23.93 -4.37
CA ALA A 138 6.03 24.82 -3.88
C ALA A 138 6.32 26.31 -4.13
N LYS A 139 7.60 26.71 -4.18
CA LYS A 139 8.00 28.08 -4.54
C LYS A 139 7.79 28.36 -6.04
N GLU A 140 8.08 27.38 -6.90
CA GLU A 140 7.90 27.50 -8.35
C GLU A 140 6.43 27.65 -8.74
N ARG A 141 5.52 26.91 -8.10
CA ARG A 141 4.06 27.00 -8.34
C ARG A 141 3.38 28.29 -7.88
N LYS A 142 4.09 29.16 -7.14
CA LYS A 142 3.57 30.47 -6.71
C LYS A 142 3.98 31.62 -7.62
N MET A 143 4.75 31.36 -8.69
CA MET A 143 5.23 32.36 -9.64
C MET A 143 4.52 32.32 -11.01
N GLU A 144 3.54 31.43 -11.19
CA GLU A 144 2.54 31.45 -12.28
C GLU A 144 1.17 31.90 -11.75
#